data_AF-A0A6C0LKN8-F1
#
_entry.id   AF-A0A6C0LKN8-F1
#
_cell.length_a   1.000
_cell.length_b   1.000
_cell.length_c   1.000
_cell.angle_alpha   90.00
_cell.angle_beta   90.00
_cell.angle_gamma   90.00
#
_symmetry.space_group_name_H-M   'P 1'
#
loop_
_entity.id
_entity.type
_entity.pdbx_description
1 polymer ?
#
loop_
_entity_poly.entity_id
_entity_poly.type
_entity_poly.pdbx_seq_one_letter_code
_entity_poly.pdbx_strand_id
1 'polypeptide(L)'
;MSTITIKLNTKGDAVKNDITFKPSMVNPNMKATTIYMPPTFKLSDSLIKKAVKDSTSIEEVLTTPSMFQSLLRYSTDRAKGYKRISLQEAQETGIIDSNYTFMQQLWLKKGQRIFIDDRAYDIITTKIQNKTFPSSNDNVAFTMTVDIRVIQSKRNSIINRTKMSCDDKRSHINDLYEELYGIPFFGYRDPSVKQGNAPVMYSSVKTGIATGKSPGKDKPKTNPYAPYGTVNGVAPYGMMPAAIPIAYPYPSAPPAPSRGGKKKNKSTRRRRRKRKSSTSKRRA
;
A
#
# COMPACT_ATOMS: atom_id res chain seq x y z
N MET A 1 17.01 11.63 -30.78
CA MET A 1 16.07 11.95 -29.67
C MET A 1 16.35 11.01 -28.52
N SER A 2 16.24 11.47 -27.28
CA SER A 2 16.55 10.66 -26.11
C SER A 2 15.39 9.75 -25.72
N THR A 3 15.68 8.46 -25.56
CA THR A 3 14.68 7.41 -25.32
C THR A 3 14.99 6.62 -24.05
N ILE A 4 13.97 6.01 -23.45
CA ILE A 4 14.13 5.14 -22.29
C ILE A 4 13.49 3.77 -22.52
N THR A 5 14.26 2.73 -22.21
CA THR A 5 13.81 1.34 -22.16
C THR A 5 13.61 0.93 -20.71
N ILE A 6 12.42 0.41 -20.39
CA ILE A 6 12.08 -0.05 -19.05
C ILE A 6 12.01 -1.57 -19.07
N LYS A 7 12.90 -2.22 -18.34
CA LYS A 7 12.92 -3.66 -18.10
C LYS A 7 12.19 -3.97 -16.80
N LEU A 8 11.30 -4.95 -16.81
CA LEU A 8 10.48 -5.34 -15.67
C LEU A 8 10.85 -6.74 -15.21
N ASN A 9 11.08 -6.86 -13.90
CA ASN A 9 11.14 -8.13 -13.20
C ASN A 9 9.90 -8.26 -12.34
N THR A 10 9.07 -9.26 -12.61
CA THR A 10 7.78 -9.46 -11.93
C THR A 10 7.89 -10.54 -10.87
N LYS A 11 7.32 -10.27 -9.70
CA LYS A 11 7.16 -11.23 -8.58
C LYS A 11 5.70 -11.28 -8.15
N GLY A 12 5.26 -12.40 -7.56
CA GLY A 12 3.90 -12.60 -7.08
C GLY A 12 3.12 -13.57 -7.96
N ASP A 13 1.93 -13.18 -8.42
CA ASP A 13 1.06 -14.04 -9.23
C ASP A 13 1.55 -14.20 -10.68
N ALA A 14 2.46 -13.34 -11.13
CA ALA A 14 3.21 -13.52 -12.36
C ALA A 14 4.70 -13.42 -12.01
N VAL A 15 5.46 -14.43 -12.41
CA VAL A 15 6.91 -14.50 -12.22
C VAL A 15 7.54 -14.58 -13.60
N LYS A 16 8.10 -13.46 -14.03
CA LYS A 16 8.80 -13.29 -15.30
C LYS A 16 9.90 -12.26 -15.12
N ASN A 17 11.06 -12.53 -15.67
CA ASN A 17 12.23 -11.66 -15.61
C ASN A 17 12.49 -11.04 -16.97
N ASP A 18 13.11 -9.85 -16.97
CA ASP A 18 13.56 -9.13 -18.16
C ASP A 18 12.48 -8.84 -19.24
N ILE A 19 11.24 -8.56 -18.81
CA ILE A 19 10.18 -8.14 -19.74
C ILE A 19 10.45 -6.68 -20.16
N THR A 20 10.46 -6.41 -21.46
CA THR A 20 10.47 -5.02 -21.95
C THR A 20 9.08 -4.41 -21.82
N PHE A 21 8.95 -3.38 -21.00
CA PHE A 21 7.73 -2.62 -20.82
C PHE A 21 7.30 -1.94 -22.11
N LYS A 22 5.98 -1.95 -22.36
CA LYS A 22 5.36 -1.17 -23.42
C LYS A 22 4.23 -0.33 -22.82
N PRO A 23 4.01 0.91 -23.26
CA PRO A 23 2.86 1.73 -22.84
C PRO A 23 1.50 1.02 -22.96
N SER A 24 1.36 0.12 -23.95
CA SER A 24 0.18 -0.74 -24.13
C SER A 24 -0.12 -1.65 -22.93
N MET A 25 0.89 -1.98 -22.12
CA MET A 25 0.71 -2.75 -20.89
C MET A 25 -0.07 -1.98 -19.82
N VAL A 26 -0.12 -0.65 -19.87
CA VAL A 26 -0.86 0.17 -18.89
C VAL A 26 -2.15 0.70 -19.51
N ASN A 27 -2.06 1.16 -20.76
CA ASN A 27 -3.20 1.64 -21.52
C ASN A 27 -3.27 0.88 -22.85
N PRO A 28 -4.17 -0.09 -22.99
CA PRO A 28 -4.29 -0.90 -24.20
C PRO A 28 -4.50 -0.10 -25.49
N ASN A 29 -5.03 1.12 -25.40
CA ASN A 29 -5.26 1.99 -26.55
C ASN A 29 -3.97 2.65 -27.07
N MET A 30 -2.90 2.67 -26.29
CA MET A 30 -1.62 3.24 -26.70
C MET A 30 -0.85 2.25 -27.57
N LYS A 31 -0.67 2.59 -28.85
CA LYS A 31 0.12 1.79 -29.81
C LYS A 31 1.62 2.09 -29.78
N ALA A 32 2.03 3.15 -29.08
CA ALA A 32 3.43 3.55 -29.01
C ALA A 32 4.26 2.50 -28.27
N THR A 33 5.43 2.18 -28.84
CA THR A 33 6.42 1.28 -28.23
C THR A 33 7.55 2.05 -27.56
N THR A 34 7.80 3.27 -28.01
CA THR A 34 8.94 4.09 -27.60
C THR A 34 8.51 5.11 -26.57
N ILE A 35 9.31 5.26 -25.52
CA ILE A 35 9.11 6.27 -24.48
C ILE A 35 10.28 7.25 -24.56
N TYR A 36 9.97 8.53 -24.61
CA TYR A 36 10.94 9.62 -24.69
C TYR A 36 11.22 10.18 -23.30
N MET A 37 12.49 10.41 -22.98
CA MET A 37 12.92 10.99 -21.71
C MET A 37 13.99 12.05 -21.95
N PRO A 38 13.83 13.30 -21.46
CA PRO A 38 14.84 14.33 -21.63
C PRO A 38 16.00 14.11 -20.65
N PRO A 39 17.27 14.30 -21.08
CA PRO A 39 18.42 14.27 -20.18
C PRO A 39 18.60 15.58 -19.40
N THR A 40 18.19 16.71 -19.98
CA THR A 40 18.73 18.03 -19.59
C THR A 40 17.84 18.86 -18.68
N PHE A 41 16.63 18.40 -18.34
CA PHE A 41 15.74 19.06 -17.40
C PHE A 41 14.86 18.06 -16.66
N LYS A 42 14.38 18.46 -15.48
CA LYS A 42 13.52 17.63 -14.63
C LYS A 42 12.10 17.59 -15.17
N LEU A 43 11.56 16.39 -15.36
CA LEU A 43 10.16 16.18 -15.71
C LEU A 43 9.26 16.47 -14.52
N SER A 44 8.14 17.12 -14.78
CA SER A 44 7.06 17.32 -13.81
C SER A 44 5.74 17.51 -14.53
N ASP A 45 4.64 17.10 -13.90
CA ASP A 45 3.29 17.24 -14.46
C ASP A 45 2.97 18.69 -14.82
N SER A 46 3.40 19.64 -14.00
CA SER A 46 3.14 21.06 -14.20
C SER A 46 3.89 21.62 -15.41
N LEU A 47 5.13 21.18 -15.65
CA LEU A 47 5.92 21.57 -16.80
C LEU A 47 5.31 21.00 -18.08
N ILE A 48 4.92 19.72 -18.08
CA ILE A 48 4.37 19.04 -19.26
C ILE A 48 3.03 19.68 -19.66
N LYS A 49 2.13 19.92 -18.71
CA LYS A 49 0.83 20.56 -18.96
C LYS A 49 0.95 22.01 -19.46
N LYS A 50 2.00 22.73 -19.04
CA LYS A 50 2.26 24.10 -19.52
C LYS A 50 2.82 24.10 -20.95
N ALA A 51 3.66 23.12 -21.28
CA ALA A 51 4.31 23.02 -22.58
C ALA A 51 3.36 22.57 -23.69
N VAL A 52 2.48 21.61 -23.39
CA VAL A 52 1.55 21.02 -24.37
C VAL A 52 0.11 21.17 -23.87
N LYS A 53 -0.52 22.29 -24.23
CA LYS A 53 -1.89 22.64 -23.79
C LYS A 53 -2.97 21.71 -24.36
N ASP A 54 -2.72 21.13 -25.53
CA ASP A 54 -3.69 20.33 -26.28
C ASP A 54 -3.64 18.83 -25.92
N SER A 55 -2.77 18.44 -24.99
CA SER A 55 -2.59 17.03 -24.63
C SER A 55 -3.69 16.53 -23.70
N THR A 56 -4.23 15.35 -24.01
CA THR A 56 -5.23 14.70 -23.14
C THR A 56 -4.59 14.00 -21.95
N SER A 57 -3.33 13.56 -22.09
CA SER A 57 -2.60 12.79 -21.09
C SER A 57 -1.09 13.05 -21.15
N ILE A 58 -0.41 12.90 -20.02
CA ILE A 58 1.05 13.11 -19.92
C ILE A 58 1.79 11.98 -20.65
N GLU A 59 1.22 10.78 -20.58
CA GLU A 59 1.69 9.57 -21.23
C GLU A 59 1.76 9.74 -22.76
N GLU A 60 0.76 10.39 -23.36
CA GLU A 60 0.72 10.69 -24.79
C GLU A 60 1.83 11.66 -25.21
N VAL A 61 2.12 12.68 -24.39
CA VAL A 61 3.20 13.64 -24.66
C VAL A 61 4.58 12.96 -24.68
N LEU A 62 4.79 11.99 -23.78
CA LEU A 62 6.08 11.29 -23.65
C LEU A 62 6.23 10.09 -24.60
N THR A 63 5.18 9.74 -25.34
CA THR A 63 5.21 8.66 -26.35
C THR A 63 5.10 9.19 -27.77
N THR A 64 4.61 10.42 -27.96
CA THR A 64 4.44 11.05 -29.27
C THR A 64 5.62 11.98 -29.60
N PRO A 65 6.35 11.76 -30.72
CA PRO A 65 7.54 12.55 -31.05
C PRO A 65 7.28 14.05 -31.20
N SER A 66 6.18 14.44 -31.84
CA SER A 66 5.84 15.86 -32.08
C SER A 66 5.53 16.60 -30.78
N MET A 67 4.74 16.00 -29.90
CA MET A 67 4.43 16.57 -28.58
C MET A 67 5.68 16.62 -27.69
N PHE A 68 6.54 15.60 -27.77
CA PHE A 68 7.81 15.59 -27.06
C PHE A 68 8.76 16.70 -27.54
N GLN A 69 8.82 16.96 -28.85
CA GLN A 69 9.58 18.10 -29.38
C GLN A 69 9.05 19.44 -28.87
N SER A 70 7.73 19.62 -28.80
CA SER A 70 7.13 20.83 -28.22
C SER A 70 7.49 20.98 -26.74
N LEU A 71 7.51 19.88 -25.98
CA LEU A 71 7.97 19.86 -24.60
C LEU A 71 9.43 20.32 -24.49
N LEU A 72 10.33 19.75 -25.30
CA LEU A 72 11.75 20.14 -25.35
C LEU A 72 11.90 21.63 -25.67
N ARG A 73 11.25 22.11 -26.73
CA ARG A 73 11.34 23.53 -27.14
C ARG A 73 10.89 24.48 -26.04
N TYR A 74 9.79 24.13 -25.35
CA TYR A 74 9.26 24.95 -24.26
C TYR A 74 10.19 24.98 -23.05
N SER A 75 10.81 23.84 -22.70
CA SER A 75 11.64 23.69 -21.50
C SER A 75 13.08 24.17 -21.69
N THR A 76 13.61 24.10 -22.91
CA THR A 76 14.96 24.57 -23.24
C THR A 76 14.99 25.99 -23.80
N ASP A 77 13.93 26.76 -23.56
CA ASP A 77 13.80 28.13 -24.05
C ASP A 77 14.74 29.07 -23.30
N ARG A 78 15.69 29.66 -24.04
CA ARG A 78 16.67 30.62 -23.49
C ARG A 78 16.00 31.87 -22.93
N ALA A 79 14.86 32.29 -23.50
CA ALA A 79 14.12 33.46 -23.01
C ALA A 79 13.58 33.26 -21.58
N LYS A 80 13.43 32.01 -21.14
CA LYS A 80 13.00 31.63 -19.78
C LYS A 80 14.18 31.39 -18.83
N GLY A 81 15.40 31.74 -19.25
CA GLY A 81 16.61 31.58 -18.44
C GLY A 81 17.21 30.16 -18.45
N TYR A 82 16.85 29.34 -19.44
CA TYR A 82 17.43 28.00 -19.54
C TYR A 82 18.93 28.05 -19.83
N LYS A 83 19.73 27.43 -18.95
CA LYS A 83 21.15 27.19 -19.15
C LYS A 83 21.32 25.80 -19.75
N ARG A 84 22.15 25.68 -20.79
CA ARG A 84 22.52 24.38 -21.37
C ARG A 84 23.41 23.66 -20.36
N ILE A 85 23.08 22.41 -20.09
CA ILE A 85 23.76 21.55 -19.11
C ILE A 85 24.31 20.35 -19.88
N SER A 86 25.51 19.90 -19.53
CA SER A 86 26.10 18.70 -20.10
C SER A 86 25.41 17.43 -19.57
N LEU A 87 25.59 16.29 -20.26
CA LEU A 87 25.05 15.01 -19.80
C LEU A 87 25.60 14.61 -18.41
N GLN A 88 26.87 14.89 -18.16
CA GLN A 88 27.54 14.59 -16.90
C GLN A 88 27.03 15.50 -15.77
N GLU A 89 26.91 16.82 -16.02
CA GLU A 89 26.34 17.75 -15.06
C GLU A 89 24.88 17.38 -14.71
N ALA A 90 24.10 16.91 -15.68
CA ALA A 90 22.74 16.45 -15.44
C ALA A 90 22.68 15.22 -14.52
N GLN A 91 23.72 14.38 -14.54
CA GLN A 91 23.85 13.22 -13.66
C GLN A 91 24.21 13.68 -12.24
N GLU A 92 25.23 14.53 -12.11
CA GLU A 92 25.69 15.07 -10.83
C GLU A 92 24.60 15.88 -10.12
N THR A 93 23.82 16.67 -10.87
CA THR A 93 22.69 17.46 -10.33
C THR A 93 21.43 16.63 -10.03
N GLY A 94 21.45 15.32 -10.31
CA GLY A 94 20.35 14.39 -10.04
C GLY A 94 19.12 14.61 -10.92
N ILE A 95 19.26 15.25 -12.09
CA ILE A 95 18.14 15.46 -13.03
C ILE A 95 17.67 14.12 -13.58
N ILE A 96 18.61 13.27 -14.00
CA ILE A 96 18.31 11.96 -14.59
C ILE A 96 17.63 11.04 -13.56
N ASP A 97 18.10 11.04 -12.31
CA ASP A 97 17.48 10.25 -11.24
C ASP A 97 16.06 10.70 -10.92
N SER A 98 15.83 12.02 -10.92
CA SER A 98 14.49 12.58 -10.81
C SER A 98 13.59 12.13 -11.96
N ASN A 99 14.11 12.07 -13.17
CA ASN A 99 13.36 11.64 -14.35
C ASN A 99 13.06 10.14 -14.33
N TYR A 100 13.99 9.30 -13.88
CA TYR A 100 13.72 7.87 -13.64
C TYR A 100 12.59 7.67 -12.62
N THR A 101 12.63 8.42 -11.52
CA THR A 101 11.60 8.36 -10.49
C THR A 101 10.25 8.83 -11.02
N PHE A 102 10.25 9.91 -11.81
CA PHE A 102 9.05 10.40 -12.48
C PHE A 102 8.45 9.34 -13.42
N MET A 103 9.27 8.72 -14.27
CA MET A 103 8.83 7.68 -15.18
C MET A 103 8.28 6.45 -14.43
N GLN A 104 8.93 6.03 -13.35
CA GLN A 104 8.40 4.96 -12.50
C GLN A 104 7.03 5.33 -11.92
N GLN A 105 6.86 6.56 -11.42
CA GLN A 105 5.60 7.02 -10.84
C GLN A 105 4.49 7.19 -11.86
N LEU A 106 4.83 7.54 -13.11
CA LEU A 106 3.87 7.70 -14.20
C LEU A 106 3.35 6.34 -14.69
N TRP A 107 4.27 5.41 -14.98
CA TRP A 107 3.95 4.15 -15.65
C TRP A 107 3.67 2.99 -14.70
N LEU A 108 4.29 2.98 -13.53
CA LEU A 108 4.33 1.84 -12.61
C LEU A 108 3.89 2.27 -11.20
N LYS A 109 2.82 3.04 -11.10
CA LYS A 109 2.30 3.49 -9.82
C LYS A 109 1.73 2.31 -9.03
N LYS A 110 1.93 2.33 -7.71
CA LYS A 110 1.24 1.41 -6.80
C LYS A 110 -0.28 1.50 -6.97
N GLY A 111 -0.91 0.35 -7.15
CA GLY A 111 -2.35 0.20 -7.37
C GLY A 111 -2.78 0.38 -8.82
N GLN A 112 -1.87 0.74 -9.72
CA GLN A 112 -2.15 0.80 -11.16
C GLN A 112 -2.33 -0.60 -11.72
N ARG A 113 -3.21 -0.72 -12.71
CA ARG A 113 -3.42 -1.95 -13.46
C ARG A 113 -2.39 -2.06 -14.57
N ILE A 114 -1.82 -3.24 -14.73
CA ILE A 114 -0.91 -3.60 -15.80
C ILE A 114 -1.37 -4.89 -16.47
N PHE A 115 -1.24 -4.95 -17.78
CA PHE A 115 -1.55 -6.10 -18.62
C PHE A 115 -0.25 -6.79 -19.02
N ILE A 116 -0.14 -8.07 -18.67
CA ILE A 116 1.01 -8.92 -18.99
C ILE A 116 0.41 -10.19 -19.62
N ASP A 117 0.79 -10.50 -20.86
CA ASP A 117 0.21 -11.58 -21.66
C ASP A 117 -1.32 -11.59 -21.67
N ASP A 118 -1.94 -10.45 -21.96
CA ASP A 118 -3.40 -10.26 -22.01
C ASP A 118 -4.14 -10.51 -20.69
N ARG A 119 -3.41 -10.70 -19.58
CA ARG A 119 -3.97 -10.85 -18.24
C ARG A 119 -3.79 -9.56 -17.44
N ALA A 120 -4.84 -9.16 -16.74
CA ALA A 120 -4.84 -7.98 -15.89
C ALA A 120 -4.29 -8.28 -14.49
N TYR A 121 -3.30 -7.51 -14.08
CA TYR A 121 -2.71 -7.52 -12.77
C TYR A 121 -2.75 -6.12 -12.16
N ASP A 122 -2.76 -6.05 -10.83
CA ASP A 122 -2.64 -4.80 -10.09
C ASP A 122 -1.26 -4.75 -9.42
N ILE A 123 -0.56 -3.62 -9.58
CA ILE A 123 0.77 -3.39 -9.03
C ILE A 123 0.67 -3.13 -7.52
N ILE A 124 1.45 -3.83 -6.70
CA ILE A 124 1.45 -3.69 -5.23
C ILE A 124 2.63 -2.86 -4.76
N THR A 125 3.82 -3.22 -5.26
CA THR A 125 5.08 -2.55 -4.94
C THR A 125 5.93 -2.48 -6.19
N THR A 126 6.77 -1.44 -6.22
CA THR A 126 7.70 -1.18 -7.32
C THR A 126 9.01 -0.68 -6.73
N LYS A 127 10.13 -1.23 -7.16
CA LYS A 127 11.46 -0.81 -6.74
C LYS A 127 12.37 -0.76 -7.96
N ILE A 128 13.07 0.37 -8.16
CA ILE A 128 14.11 0.43 -9.18
C ILE A 128 15.31 -0.36 -8.66
N GLN A 129 15.77 -1.34 -9.43
CA GLN A 129 16.99 -2.08 -9.13
C GLN A 129 18.21 -1.37 -9.71
N ASN A 130 18.24 -1.26 -11.04
CA ASN A 130 19.39 -0.77 -11.79
C ASN A 130 18.97 0.34 -12.75
N LYS A 131 19.88 1.29 -12.98
CA LYS A 131 19.74 2.37 -13.95
C LYS A 131 21.03 2.40 -14.77
N THR A 132 20.93 2.48 -16.09
CA THR A 132 22.10 2.64 -16.95
C THR A 132 22.07 4.02 -17.58
N PHE A 133 23.22 4.69 -17.58
CA PHE A 133 23.39 5.98 -18.22
C PHE A 133 24.11 5.81 -19.56
N PRO A 134 23.66 6.47 -20.65
CA PRO A 134 24.36 6.42 -21.91
C PRO A 134 25.73 7.12 -21.80
N SER A 135 26.78 6.45 -22.27
CA SER A 135 28.16 6.97 -22.25
C SER A 135 28.47 7.94 -23.39
N SER A 136 27.60 8.05 -24.42
CA SER A 136 27.81 8.87 -25.61
C SER A 136 26.66 9.85 -25.85
N ASN A 137 27.00 11.02 -26.40
CA ASN A 137 26.08 12.11 -26.74
C ASN A 137 25.27 11.84 -28.02
N ASP A 138 25.73 10.94 -28.90
CA ASP A 138 25.16 10.79 -30.25
C ASP A 138 23.84 9.99 -30.24
N ASN A 139 23.65 9.10 -29.27
CA ASN A 139 22.42 8.32 -29.09
C ASN A 139 22.12 8.12 -27.60
N VAL A 140 21.44 9.10 -27.01
CA VAL A 140 21.07 9.09 -25.59
C VAL A 140 19.95 8.07 -25.34
N ALA A 141 20.33 6.81 -25.09
CA ALA A 141 19.43 5.72 -24.74
C ALA A 141 19.58 5.36 -23.25
N PHE A 142 18.50 5.51 -22.50
CA PHE A 142 18.42 5.19 -21.09
C PHE A 142 17.85 3.80 -20.88
N THR A 143 18.33 3.07 -19.87
CA THR A 143 17.70 1.80 -19.44
C THR A 143 17.45 1.83 -17.95
N MET A 144 16.26 1.41 -17.53
CA MET A 144 15.96 1.14 -16.12
C MET A 144 15.43 -0.29 -15.95
N THR A 145 15.86 -0.95 -14.89
CA THR A 145 15.32 -2.23 -14.45
C THR A 145 14.49 -2.01 -13.20
N VAL A 146 13.21 -2.39 -13.25
CA VAL A 146 12.26 -2.20 -12.17
C VAL A 146 11.71 -3.55 -11.72
N ASP A 147 11.85 -3.83 -10.44
CA ASP A 147 11.15 -4.91 -9.77
C ASP A 147 9.73 -4.48 -9.47
N ILE A 148 8.77 -5.21 -10.00
CA ILE A 148 7.35 -5.00 -9.73
C ILE A 148 6.74 -6.23 -9.08
N ARG A 149 5.93 -6.01 -8.05
CA ARG A 149 5.10 -7.05 -7.47
C ARG A 149 3.68 -6.92 -7.97
N VAL A 150 3.14 -8.00 -8.48
CA VAL A 150 1.85 -8.02 -9.15
C VAL A 150 0.94 -9.09 -8.56
N ILE A 151 -0.34 -8.76 -8.44
CA ILE A 151 -1.42 -9.69 -8.09
C ILE A 151 -2.45 -9.67 -9.19
N GLN A 152 -3.03 -10.82 -9.54
CA GLN A 152 -4.12 -10.85 -10.51
C GLN A 152 -5.27 -9.96 -9.99
N SER A 153 -5.81 -9.09 -10.84
CA SER A 153 -6.83 -8.13 -10.39
C SER A 153 -8.05 -8.82 -9.77
N LYS A 154 -8.41 -10.02 -10.24
CA LYS A 154 -9.50 -10.84 -9.69
C LYS A 154 -9.24 -11.35 -8.27
N ARG A 155 -7.97 -11.53 -7.89
CA ARG A 155 -7.53 -12.03 -6.57
C ARG A 155 -7.14 -10.91 -5.62
N ASN A 156 -7.33 -9.65 -6.03
CA ASN A 156 -6.83 -8.49 -5.32
C ASN A 156 -7.64 -8.15 -4.05
N SER A 157 -7.53 -8.99 -3.02
CA SER A 157 -8.13 -8.81 -1.70
C SER A 157 -7.10 -8.31 -0.69
N ILE A 158 -7.56 -7.69 0.40
CA ILE A 158 -6.69 -7.27 1.52
C ILE A 158 -5.90 -8.47 2.05
N ILE A 159 -6.57 -9.62 2.21
CA ILE A 159 -5.98 -10.86 2.72
C ILE A 159 -4.83 -11.32 1.83
N ASN A 160 -5.04 -11.35 0.51
CA ASN A 160 -4.00 -11.78 -0.42
C ASN A 160 -2.84 -10.79 -0.49
N ARG A 161 -3.12 -9.48 -0.46
CA ARG A 161 -2.09 -8.43 -0.35
C ARG A 161 -1.25 -8.59 0.91
N THR A 162 -1.89 -8.83 2.06
CA THR A 162 -1.18 -9.04 3.31
C THR A 162 -0.33 -10.29 3.27
N LYS A 163 -0.82 -11.40 2.69
CA LYS A 163 -0.06 -12.65 2.55
C LYS A 163 1.25 -12.43 1.80
N MET A 164 1.22 -11.81 0.62
CA MET A 164 2.44 -11.53 -0.14
C MET A 164 3.38 -10.54 0.55
N SER A 165 2.85 -9.56 1.29
CA SER A 165 3.69 -8.62 2.04
C SER A 165 4.35 -9.27 3.25
N CYS A 166 3.71 -10.28 3.86
CA CYS A 166 4.28 -11.00 4.99
C CYS A 166 5.52 -11.79 4.60
N ASP A 167 5.51 -12.44 3.44
CA ASP A 167 6.67 -13.19 2.95
C ASP A 167 7.90 -12.29 2.75
N ASP A 168 7.70 -11.07 2.24
CA ASP A 168 8.78 -10.07 2.10
C ASP A 168 9.31 -9.55 3.41
N LYS A 169 8.39 -9.22 4.32
CA LYS A 169 8.81 -8.74 5.65
C LYS A 169 9.59 -9.83 6.37
N ARG A 170 9.19 -11.08 6.17
CA ARG A 170 9.89 -12.23 6.72
C ARG A 170 11.28 -12.40 6.11
N SER A 171 11.41 -12.33 4.79
CA SER A 171 12.73 -12.40 4.14
C SER A 171 13.61 -11.24 4.58
N HIS A 172 13.07 -10.02 4.61
CA HIS A 172 13.81 -8.84 5.05
C HIS A 172 14.31 -8.94 6.50
N ILE A 173 13.50 -9.47 7.41
CA ILE A 173 13.92 -9.72 8.80
C ILE A 173 15.02 -10.79 8.84
N ASN A 174 14.91 -11.85 8.02
CA ASN A 174 15.96 -12.85 7.92
C ASN A 174 17.26 -12.24 7.42
N ASP A 175 17.23 -11.46 6.34
CA ASP A 175 18.41 -10.81 5.77
C ASP A 175 19.11 -9.92 6.82
N LEU A 176 18.34 -9.09 7.54
CA LEU A 176 18.87 -8.22 8.60
C LEU A 176 19.45 -9.00 9.79
N TYR A 177 18.82 -10.11 10.16
CA TYR A 177 19.27 -10.93 11.28
C TYR A 177 20.50 -11.76 10.91
N GLU A 178 20.56 -12.24 9.67
CA GLU A 178 21.71 -12.97 9.13
C GLU A 178 22.93 -12.05 8.96
N GLU A 179 22.72 -10.81 8.53
CA GLU A 179 23.78 -9.79 8.50
C GLU A 179 24.39 -9.53 9.89
N LEU A 180 23.56 -9.56 10.94
CA LEU A 180 24.00 -9.29 12.32
C LEU A 180 24.55 -10.52 13.06
N TYR A 181 24.01 -11.71 12.81
CA TYR A 181 24.24 -12.90 13.63
C TYR A 181 24.66 -14.15 12.83
N GLY A 182 24.75 -14.06 11.50
CA GLY A 182 25.18 -15.16 10.62
C GLY A 182 24.18 -16.30 10.47
N ILE A 183 22.95 -16.15 10.98
CA ILE A 183 21.87 -17.13 10.89
C ILE A 183 20.54 -16.42 10.60
N PRO A 184 19.55 -17.07 9.95
CA PRO A 184 18.24 -16.48 9.71
C PRO A 184 17.37 -16.50 10.98
N PHE A 185 16.61 -15.43 11.22
CA PHE A 185 15.70 -15.32 12.38
C PHE A 185 14.56 -16.35 12.33
N PHE A 186 13.94 -16.48 11.16
CA PHE A 186 12.89 -17.45 10.89
C PHE A 186 13.48 -18.66 10.17
N GLY A 187 13.45 -19.83 10.81
CA GLY A 187 13.82 -21.10 10.18
C GLY A 187 12.91 -21.50 9.00
N TYR A 188 13.38 -22.46 8.20
CA TYR A 188 12.60 -23.08 7.12
C TYR A 188 11.27 -23.61 7.67
N ARG A 189 10.16 -23.25 7.02
CA ARG A 189 8.84 -23.82 7.30
C ARG A 189 8.44 -24.68 6.13
N ASP A 190 8.29 -25.97 6.37
CA ASP A 190 7.71 -26.88 5.39
C ASP A 190 6.23 -26.49 5.15
N PRO A 191 5.85 -26.08 3.93
CA PRO A 191 4.48 -25.69 3.60
C PRO A 191 3.48 -26.85 3.67
N SER A 192 3.96 -28.10 3.74
CA SER A 192 3.16 -29.33 3.83
C SER A 192 2.60 -29.55 5.24
N VAL A 193 3.22 -28.97 6.26
CA VAL A 193 2.83 -29.15 7.65
C VAL A 193 1.67 -28.21 7.97
N LYS A 194 0.49 -28.79 8.20
CA LYS A 194 -0.67 -28.03 8.71
C LYS A 194 -0.27 -27.34 10.01
N GLN A 195 -0.24 -26.02 10.00
CA GLN A 195 -0.01 -25.25 11.21
C GLN A 195 -1.11 -25.59 12.21
N GLY A 196 -0.70 -26.02 13.42
CA GLY A 196 -1.60 -25.99 14.56
C GLY A 196 -2.16 -24.58 14.72
N ASN A 197 -3.40 -24.48 15.19
CA ASN A 197 -4.01 -23.18 15.46
C ASN A 197 -3.05 -22.32 16.29
N ALA A 198 -2.83 -21.08 15.87
CA ALA A 198 -2.00 -20.15 16.62
C ALA A 198 -2.52 -20.09 18.08
N PRO A 199 -1.63 -20.10 19.09
CA PRO A 199 -2.06 -20.05 20.47
C PRO A 199 -2.90 -18.79 20.69
N VAL A 200 -4.16 -18.98 21.09
CA VAL A 200 -5.08 -17.89 21.39
C VAL A 200 -4.86 -17.47 22.84
N MET A 201 -4.50 -16.21 23.04
CA MET A 201 -4.37 -15.62 24.37
C MET A 201 -5.68 -14.94 24.74
N TYR A 202 -6.23 -15.30 25.89
CA TYR A 202 -7.42 -14.68 26.46
C TYR A 202 -7.02 -13.71 27.55
N SER A 203 -7.43 -12.45 27.41
CA SER A 203 -7.24 -11.45 28.46
C SER A 203 -8.35 -11.55 29.49
N SER A 204 -7.97 -11.70 30.76
CA SER A 204 -8.91 -11.60 31.88
C SER A 204 -9.22 -10.14 32.14
N VAL A 205 -10.51 -9.77 32.13
CA VAL A 205 -10.96 -8.40 32.46
C VAL A 205 -10.65 -8.04 33.92
N LYS A 206 -10.53 -9.03 34.81
CA LYS A 206 -10.26 -8.83 36.25
C LYS A 206 -8.78 -8.65 36.57
N THR A 207 -7.90 -9.36 35.87
CA THR A 207 -6.46 -9.38 36.20
C THR A 207 -5.60 -8.67 35.18
N GLY A 208 -6.10 -8.39 33.97
CA GLY A 208 -5.32 -7.81 32.88
C GLY A 208 -4.26 -8.76 32.29
N ILE A 209 -4.11 -9.95 32.88
CA ILE A 209 -3.13 -10.96 32.46
C ILE A 209 -3.73 -11.76 31.30
N ALA A 210 -2.94 -11.93 30.23
CA ALA A 210 -3.28 -12.77 29.10
C ALA A 210 -2.86 -14.22 29.38
N THR A 211 -3.81 -15.16 29.32
CA THR A 211 -3.53 -16.60 29.54
C THR A 211 -4.01 -17.43 28.35
N GLY A 212 -3.37 -18.56 28.07
CA GLY A 212 -3.74 -19.46 26.97
C GLY A 212 -5.01 -20.29 27.21
N LYS A 213 -5.62 -20.19 28.40
CA LYS A 213 -6.87 -20.88 28.73
C LYS A 213 -8.03 -19.93 28.46
N SER A 214 -9.02 -20.38 27.67
CA SER A 214 -10.30 -19.68 27.56
C SER A 214 -10.82 -19.41 28.96
N PRO A 215 -11.40 -18.23 29.25
CA PRO A 215 -12.17 -18.03 30.46
C PRO A 215 -13.24 -19.12 30.41
N GLY A 216 -13.09 -20.15 31.24
CA GLY A 216 -14.11 -21.15 31.37
C GLY A 216 -15.38 -20.41 31.73
N LYS A 217 -16.51 -20.76 31.13
CA LYS A 217 -17.76 -20.55 31.84
C LYS A 217 -17.61 -21.41 33.08
N ASP A 218 -17.20 -20.81 34.20
CA ASP A 218 -17.28 -21.46 35.50
C ASP A 218 -18.74 -21.89 35.62
N LYS A 219 -19.01 -23.17 35.36
CA LYS A 219 -20.30 -23.75 35.70
C LYS A 219 -20.40 -23.52 37.21
N PRO A 220 -21.45 -22.86 37.72
CA PRO A 220 -21.60 -22.73 39.15
C PRO A 220 -21.49 -24.14 39.72
N LYS A 221 -20.53 -24.35 40.64
CA LYS A 221 -20.40 -25.63 41.34
C LYS A 221 -21.77 -25.86 41.99
N THR A 222 -22.54 -26.81 41.47
CA THR A 222 -23.73 -27.29 42.13
C THR A 222 -23.29 -27.75 43.50
N ASN A 223 -23.78 -27.07 44.52
CA ASN A 223 -23.46 -27.33 45.91
C ASN A 223 -23.86 -28.79 46.21
N PRO A 224 -22.94 -29.69 46.61
CA PRO A 224 -23.25 -31.11 46.80
C PRO A 224 -24.17 -31.38 48.01
N TYR A 225 -24.60 -30.34 48.72
CA TYR A 225 -25.47 -30.40 49.90
C TYR A 225 -26.76 -29.58 49.73
N ALA A 226 -27.36 -29.57 48.54
CA ALA A 226 -28.75 -29.10 48.41
C ALA A 226 -29.69 -30.27 48.80
N PRO A 227 -30.44 -30.18 49.91
CA PRO A 227 -31.39 -31.22 50.28
C PRO A 227 -32.55 -31.25 49.26
N TYR A 228 -33.00 -32.45 48.96
CA TYR A 228 -34.06 -32.73 48.00
C TYR A 228 -35.35 -31.97 48.38
N GLY A 229 -35.82 -31.14 47.45
CA GLY A 229 -37.17 -30.58 47.47
C GLY A 229 -37.26 -29.14 47.98
N THR A 230 -37.51 -28.21 47.06
CA THR A 230 -38.56 -27.18 47.22
C THR A 230 -38.73 -26.44 45.89
N VAL A 231 -39.84 -26.76 45.24
CA VAL A 231 -40.46 -26.00 44.16
C VAL A 231 -41.34 -24.94 44.83
N ASN A 232 -41.24 -23.69 44.37
CA ASN A 232 -42.16 -22.57 44.62
C ASN A 232 -42.39 -22.09 46.08
N GLY A 233 -41.79 -20.94 46.40
CA GLY A 233 -42.43 -19.87 47.16
C GLY A 233 -42.53 -20.03 48.69
N VAL A 234 -42.23 -18.92 49.38
CA VAL A 234 -42.34 -18.67 50.83
C VAL A 234 -41.11 -19.09 51.65
N ALA A 235 -40.36 -18.08 52.09
CA ALA A 235 -39.32 -18.21 53.11
C ALA A 235 -39.96 -18.13 54.50
N PRO A 236 -39.64 -19.05 55.44
CA PRO A 236 -39.85 -18.81 56.85
C PRO A 236 -38.56 -18.26 57.49
N TYR A 237 -38.77 -17.30 58.39
CA TYR A 237 -37.78 -16.61 59.21
C TYR A 237 -36.69 -17.51 59.82
N GLY A 238 -35.50 -16.92 59.99
CA GLY A 238 -34.67 -17.23 61.16
C GLY A 238 -33.17 -17.17 60.93
N MET A 239 -32.50 -16.45 61.85
CA MET A 239 -31.08 -16.50 62.18
C MET A 239 -30.13 -15.62 61.34
N MET A 240 -29.94 -14.38 61.82
CA MET A 240 -28.61 -13.76 61.80
C MET A 240 -27.65 -14.62 62.63
N PRO A 241 -26.36 -14.69 62.25
CA PRO A 241 -25.39 -14.07 63.17
C PRO A 241 -24.17 -13.40 62.50
N ALA A 242 -23.67 -12.43 63.28
CA ALA A 242 -22.28 -12.00 63.43
C ALA A 242 -21.54 -11.44 62.21
N ALA A 243 -21.53 -10.11 62.16
CA ALA A 243 -20.53 -9.33 61.45
C ALA A 243 -19.12 -9.63 61.97
N ILE A 244 -18.23 -10.04 61.07
CA ILE A 244 -16.78 -9.90 61.23
C ILE A 244 -16.37 -8.79 60.25
N PRO A 245 -15.84 -7.64 60.71
CA PRO A 245 -15.36 -6.62 59.78
C PRO A 245 -14.03 -7.08 59.19
N ILE A 246 -14.08 -7.67 57.99
CA ILE A 246 -12.88 -7.82 57.16
C ILE A 246 -12.77 -6.54 56.33
N ALA A 247 -11.78 -5.71 56.66
CA ALA A 247 -11.43 -4.55 55.86
C ALA A 247 -10.86 -5.01 54.50
N TYR A 248 -11.63 -4.83 53.44
CA TYR A 248 -11.09 -4.89 52.08
C TYR A 248 -10.47 -3.53 51.74
N PRO A 249 -9.24 -3.48 51.21
CA PRO A 249 -8.73 -2.25 50.63
C PRO A 249 -9.61 -1.91 49.43
N TYR A 250 -10.27 -0.75 49.47
CA TYR A 250 -10.90 -0.15 48.29
C TYR A 250 -9.81 0.16 47.27
N PRO A 251 -9.82 -0.42 46.05
CA PRO A 251 -9.14 0.21 44.94
C PRO A 251 -9.96 1.44 44.57
N SER A 252 -9.37 2.61 44.80
CA SER A 252 -9.84 3.87 44.26
C SER A 252 -9.84 3.80 42.72
N ALA A 253 -10.93 4.32 42.17
CA ALA A 253 -11.27 4.48 40.75
C ALA A 253 -11.82 3.23 40.02
N PRO A 254 -13.04 3.32 39.43
CA PRO A 254 -13.47 2.33 38.46
C PRO A 254 -12.55 2.39 37.23
N PRO A 255 -12.12 1.24 36.67
CA PRO A 255 -11.37 1.24 35.42
C PRO A 255 -12.24 1.86 34.33
N ALA A 256 -11.67 2.83 33.62
CA ALA A 256 -12.33 3.47 32.49
C ALA A 256 -12.84 2.39 31.51
N PRO A 257 -14.09 2.48 31.02
CA PRO A 257 -14.60 1.49 30.10
C PRO A 257 -13.73 1.45 28.84
N SER A 258 -13.05 0.33 28.65
CA SER A 258 -12.40 -0.06 27.40
C SER A 258 -13.42 0.07 26.28
N ARG A 259 -13.36 1.17 25.53
CA ARG A 259 -14.15 1.37 24.32
C ARG A 259 -13.56 0.48 23.23
N GLY A 260 -13.96 -0.79 23.25
CA GLY A 260 -13.95 -1.64 22.06
C GLY A 260 -14.76 -0.94 20.97
N GLY A 261 -14.06 -0.38 19.99
CA GLY A 261 -14.63 0.39 18.90
C GLY A 261 -15.52 -0.46 17.99
N LYS A 262 -16.78 -0.68 18.38
CA LYS A 262 -17.83 -1.01 17.42
C LYS A 262 -17.99 0.22 16.51
N LYS A 263 -17.50 0.12 15.27
CA LYS A 263 -17.79 1.09 14.20
C LYS A 263 -19.31 1.18 14.06
N LYS A 264 -19.93 2.21 14.64
CA LYS A 264 -21.28 2.62 14.28
C LYS A 264 -21.23 3.02 12.81
N ASN A 265 -21.95 2.27 11.97
CA ASN A 265 -22.24 2.66 10.59
C ASN A 265 -22.99 4.00 10.62
N LYS A 266 -22.26 5.11 10.52
CA LYS A 266 -22.85 6.42 10.23
C LYS A 266 -23.32 6.38 8.78
N SER A 267 -24.60 6.11 8.58
CA SER A 267 -25.25 6.41 7.30
C SER A 267 -25.17 7.92 7.09
N THR A 268 -24.36 8.34 6.12
CA THR A 268 -24.31 9.73 5.69
C THR A 268 -25.53 9.99 4.81
N ARG A 269 -26.63 10.42 5.44
CA ARG A 269 -27.81 10.95 4.73
C ARG A 269 -27.38 12.20 3.97
N ARG A 270 -27.09 12.02 2.68
CA ARG A 270 -26.66 13.06 1.73
C ARG A 270 -27.79 14.08 1.58
N ARG A 271 -27.75 15.17 2.38
CA ARG A 271 -28.62 16.34 2.19
C ARG A 271 -28.27 16.96 0.82
N ARG A 272 -29.11 16.72 -0.18
CA ARG A 272 -29.14 17.46 -1.45
C ARG A 272 -29.31 18.95 -1.12
N ARG A 273 -28.23 19.73 -1.15
CA ARG A 273 -28.32 21.18 -1.28
C ARG A 273 -28.80 21.48 -2.70
N LYS A 274 -30.05 21.93 -2.84
CA LYS A 274 -30.56 22.54 -4.08
C LYS A 274 -29.64 23.71 -4.42
N ARG A 275 -28.90 23.62 -5.52
CA ARG A 275 -28.25 24.77 -6.14
C ARG A 275 -29.36 25.68 -6.66
N LYS A 276 -29.47 26.88 -6.10
CA LYS A 276 -30.27 27.96 -6.70
C LYS A 276 -29.59 28.33 -8.02
N SER A 277 -30.29 28.12 -9.13
CA SER A 277 -29.97 28.68 -10.43
C SER A 277 -30.16 30.19 -10.39
N SER A 278 -29.08 30.96 -10.43
CA SER A 278 -29.16 32.36 -10.84
C SER A 278 -29.03 32.40 -12.36
N THR A 279 -30.17 32.49 -13.02
CA THR A 279 -30.29 32.98 -14.39
C THR A 279 -29.67 34.37 -14.47
N SER A 280 -28.51 34.47 -15.12
CA SER A 280 -28.01 35.72 -15.67
C SER A 280 -28.93 36.12 -16.82
N LYS A 281 -29.78 37.13 -16.57
CA LYS A 281 -30.49 37.82 -17.65
C LYS A 281 -29.51 38.78 -18.32
N ARG A 282 -29.21 38.46 -19.58
CA ARG A 282 -28.89 39.41 -20.65
C ARG A 282 -29.71 40.70 -20.51
N ARG A 283 -29.03 41.84 -20.57
CA ARG A 283 -29.38 43.03 -21.35
C ARG A 283 -28.05 43.45 -22.01
N ALA A 284 -27.94 43.43 -23.35
CA ALA A 284 -28.45 44.46 -24.26
C ALA A 284 -27.83 45.81 -23.89
#